data_AF-A0A7W1MYJ6-F1
#
_entry.id   AF-A0A7W1MYJ6-F1
#
_cell.length_a   1.000
_cell.length_b   1.000
_cell.length_c   1.000
_cell.angle_alpha   90.00
_cell.angle_beta   90.00
_cell.angle_gamma   90.00
#
_symmetry.space_group_name_H-M   'P 1'
#
loop_
_entity.id
_entity.type
_entity.pdbx_description
1 polymer ?
#
loop_
_entity_poly.entity_id
_entity_poly.type
_entity_poly.pdbx_seq_one_letter_code
_entity_poly.pdbx_strand_id
1 'polypeptide(L)'
;AARTDLPVPEPPFWGRREIPVNLDDVFSHLDLHVLFKLHWGGKGVKGEDWETLLREDFRPRLERMWREQDYLRPRAVLGYFPCNSDGNDLVVYDPEDPAVELERLVFPRQSAHDRLCIADFYRPLDSGERDVVALQAVTAGSEVTEVMARLEREGEFADQLFVHGLGVQVAEGLAEWLHSEVRRELDMEADQGRRWSWGYPACPEQSEHEKVYRLLDAPGIGLTLTGGYAVEPEQSTLAIIAHHPQAVYFGMKSGRLPKQTAPDQVIADPRRRAGHRVGDDGTIWFDDDADSYEDSREEAIAENDPEEVVAEADGAPAGAGREENGSGTDATNGAGRSGAPVGGRDEE
;
A
#
# COMPACT_ATOMS: atom_id res chain seq x y z
N ALA A 1 -13.47 -18.42 13.51
CA ALA A 1 -12.01 -18.58 13.43
C ALA A 1 -11.68 -19.17 12.08
N ALA A 2 -10.58 -18.74 11.48
CA ALA A 2 -10.08 -19.35 10.25
C ALA A 2 -9.70 -20.81 10.51
N ARG A 3 -9.64 -21.59 9.43
CA ARG A 3 -9.25 -23.00 9.46
C ARG A 3 -7.78 -23.14 9.84
N THR A 4 -7.45 -24.22 10.53
CA THR A 4 -6.08 -24.55 10.94
C THR A 4 -5.65 -25.94 10.47
N ASP A 5 -6.44 -26.56 9.60
CA ASP A 5 -6.23 -27.91 9.05
C ASP A 5 -5.65 -27.90 7.63
N LEU A 6 -5.34 -26.72 7.09
CA LEU A 6 -4.77 -26.53 5.77
C LEU A 6 -3.26 -26.69 5.79
N PRO A 7 -2.61 -27.33 4.80
CA PRO A 7 -1.16 -27.46 4.78
C PRO A 7 -0.47 -26.10 4.82
N VAL A 8 0.62 -26.00 5.58
CA VAL A 8 1.49 -24.82 5.57
C VAL A 8 2.42 -24.93 4.35
N PRO A 9 2.48 -23.94 3.45
CA PRO A 9 3.36 -23.98 2.29
C PRO A 9 4.84 -23.87 2.72
N GLU A 10 5.73 -24.48 1.93
CA GLU A 10 7.17 -24.37 2.12
C GLU A 10 7.71 -23.22 1.26
N PRO A 11 8.36 -22.19 1.84
CA PRO A 11 8.90 -21.09 1.06
C PRO A 11 10.18 -21.51 0.33
N PRO A 12 10.50 -20.92 -0.84
CA PRO A 12 11.70 -21.27 -1.60
C PRO A 12 13.00 -20.84 -0.90
N PHE A 13 12.90 -19.93 0.07
CA PHE A 13 13.99 -19.51 0.92
C PHE A 13 13.47 -18.98 2.25
N TRP A 14 14.37 -18.85 3.21
CA TRP A 14 14.11 -18.23 4.50
C TRP A 14 14.87 -16.92 4.66
N GLY A 15 14.33 -16.02 5.48
CA GLY A 15 14.86 -14.68 5.67
C GLY A 15 14.46 -13.76 4.52
N ARG A 16 15.19 -12.65 4.37
CA ARG A 16 14.93 -11.61 3.36
C ARG A 16 15.87 -11.70 2.16
N ARG A 17 15.39 -11.30 0.99
CA ARG A 17 16.17 -11.12 -0.24
C ARG A 17 15.66 -9.91 -1.02
N GLU A 18 16.58 -9.15 -1.58
CA GLU A 18 16.24 -8.22 -2.65
C GLU A 18 15.89 -9.03 -3.91
N ILE A 19 14.72 -8.78 -4.47
CA ILE A 19 14.22 -9.48 -5.66
C ILE A 19 14.52 -8.58 -6.87
N PRO A 20 15.27 -9.08 -7.87
CA PRO A 20 15.53 -8.32 -9.09
C PRO A 20 14.23 -7.94 -9.78
N VAL A 21 14.05 -6.63 -10.04
CA VAL A 21 12.86 -6.11 -10.71
C VAL A 21 13.15 -5.89 -12.19
N ASN A 22 12.34 -6.50 -13.04
CA ASN A 22 12.23 -6.11 -14.44
C ASN A 22 11.00 -5.21 -14.58
N LEU A 23 11.21 -3.97 -15.00
CA LEU A 23 10.14 -2.97 -15.05
C LEU A 23 8.99 -3.41 -15.98
N ASP A 24 9.30 -4.07 -17.09
CA ASP A 24 8.28 -4.53 -18.05
C ASP A 24 7.34 -5.60 -17.46
N ASP A 25 7.82 -6.42 -16.52
CA ASP A 25 6.98 -7.38 -15.80
C ASP A 25 6.03 -6.66 -14.84
N VAL A 26 6.46 -5.53 -14.27
CA VAL A 26 5.64 -4.66 -13.41
C VAL A 26 4.53 -3.97 -14.22
N PHE A 27 4.78 -3.63 -15.49
CA PHE A 27 3.80 -2.92 -16.32
C PHE A 27 2.44 -3.63 -16.34
N SER A 28 2.45 -4.96 -16.49
CA SER A 28 1.21 -5.76 -16.57
C SER A 28 0.41 -5.76 -15.27
N HIS A 29 1.01 -5.32 -14.17
CA HIS A 29 0.41 -5.25 -12.84
C HIS A 29 -0.02 -3.83 -12.44
N LEU A 30 0.14 -2.82 -13.31
CA LEU A 30 -0.38 -1.48 -13.06
C LEU A 30 -1.91 -1.46 -13.10
N ASP A 31 -2.57 -0.74 -12.18
CA ASP A 31 -3.99 -0.44 -12.29
C ASP A 31 -4.17 0.78 -13.21
N LEU A 32 -4.34 0.54 -14.51
CA LEU A 32 -4.45 1.61 -15.49
C LEU A 32 -5.73 2.43 -15.36
N HIS A 33 -6.82 1.84 -14.85
CA HIS A 33 -8.04 2.60 -14.61
C HIS A 33 -7.86 3.58 -13.47
N VAL A 34 -7.25 3.16 -12.35
CA VAL A 34 -6.90 4.10 -11.26
C VAL A 34 -5.88 5.13 -11.76
N LEU A 35 -4.87 4.74 -12.53
CA LEU A 35 -3.94 5.69 -13.16
C LEU A 35 -4.69 6.78 -13.93
N PHE A 36 -5.56 6.36 -14.85
CA PHE A 36 -6.22 7.27 -15.79
C PHE A 36 -7.36 8.06 -15.17
N LYS A 37 -8.25 7.41 -14.40
CA LYS A 37 -9.40 8.06 -13.76
C LYS A 37 -8.97 8.93 -12.58
N LEU A 38 -8.21 8.37 -11.64
CA LEU A 38 -7.92 9.03 -10.37
C LEU A 38 -6.72 9.96 -10.50
N HIS A 39 -5.58 9.44 -10.95
CA HIS A 39 -4.33 10.20 -10.91
C HIS A 39 -4.17 11.17 -12.09
N TRP A 40 -4.63 10.81 -13.27
CA TRP A 40 -4.46 11.62 -14.50
C TRP A 40 -5.69 12.46 -14.86
N GLY A 41 -6.69 12.53 -13.96
CA GLY A 41 -7.82 13.45 -14.09
C GLY A 41 -8.95 12.99 -14.99
N GLY A 42 -9.04 11.70 -15.32
CA GLY A 42 -10.14 11.13 -16.10
C GLY A 42 -11.48 10.98 -15.37
N LYS A 43 -11.53 11.30 -14.07
CA LYS A 43 -12.73 11.12 -13.22
C LYS A 43 -13.94 11.85 -13.81
N GLY A 44 -15.05 11.12 -13.96
CA GLY A 44 -16.32 11.65 -14.45
C GLY A 44 -16.47 11.70 -15.97
N VAL A 45 -15.41 11.44 -16.74
CA VAL A 45 -15.49 11.26 -18.21
C VAL A 45 -16.02 9.85 -18.51
N LYS A 46 -16.97 9.73 -19.45
CA LYS A 46 -17.68 8.47 -19.77
C LYS A 46 -17.97 8.33 -21.26
N GLY A 47 -18.29 7.11 -21.70
CA GLY A 47 -18.72 6.83 -23.08
C GLY A 47 -17.66 7.19 -24.12
N GLU A 48 -18.09 7.71 -25.27
CA GLU A 48 -17.20 8.05 -26.39
C GLU A 48 -16.11 9.06 -26.02
N ASP A 49 -16.39 10.00 -25.10
CA ASP A 49 -15.39 10.95 -24.60
C ASP A 49 -14.28 10.25 -23.81
N TRP A 50 -14.61 9.18 -23.07
CA TRP A 50 -13.65 8.37 -22.34
C TRP A 50 -12.77 7.55 -23.28
N GLU A 51 -13.38 6.87 -24.26
CA GLU A 51 -12.67 6.11 -25.27
C GLU A 51 -11.70 7.00 -26.08
N THR A 52 -12.15 8.22 -26.42
CA THR A 52 -11.34 9.22 -27.12
C THR A 52 -10.17 9.67 -26.25
N LEU A 53 -10.40 9.99 -24.98
CA LEU A 53 -9.36 10.41 -24.04
C LEU A 53 -8.29 9.32 -23.82
N LEU A 54 -8.72 8.05 -23.69
CA LEU A 54 -7.82 6.91 -23.58
C LEU A 54 -6.94 6.76 -24.83
N ARG A 55 -7.57 6.76 -26.01
CA ARG A 55 -6.88 6.49 -27.28
C ARG A 55 -5.96 7.62 -27.71
N GLU A 56 -6.38 8.87 -27.50
CA GLU A 56 -5.70 10.04 -28.07
C GLU A 56 -4.74 10.74 -27.10
N ASP A 57 -4.92 10.56 -25.78
CA ASP A 57 -4.05 11.18 -24.77
C ASP A 57 -3.40 10.16 -23.85
N PHE A 58 -4.18 9.48 -23.01
CA PHE A 58 -3.62 8.72 -21.88
C PHE A 58 -2.75 7.53 -22.29
N ARG A 59 -3.21 6.66 -23.19
CA ARG A 59 -2.41 5.50 -23.61
C ARG A 59 -1.13 5.93 -24.36
N PRO A 60 -1.18 6.81 -25.38
CA PRO A 60 0.04 7.32 -26.03
C PRO A 60 1.00 8.02 -25.06
N ARG A 61 0.48 8.77 -24.08
CA ARG A 61 1.27 9.42 -23.04
C ARG A 61 1.97 8.42 -22.14
N LEU A 62 1.24 7.42 -21.65
CA LEU A 62 1.80 6.33 -20.85
C LEU A 62 2.89 5.59 -21.61
N GLU A 63 2.64 5.23 -22.87
CA GLU A 63 3.64 4.57 -23.70
C GLU A 63 4.93 5.38 -23.82
N ARG A 64 4.79 6.69 -24.10
CA ARG A 64 5.93 7.60 -24.21
C ARG A 64 6.67 7.69 -22.88
N MET A 65 5.96 7.96 -21.79
CA MET A 65 6.56 8.09 -20.46
C MET A 65 7.26 6.79 -20.05
N TRP A 66 6.66 5.63 -20.29
CA TRP A 66 7.24 4.33 -19.96
C TRP A 66 8.56 4.07 -20.69
N ARG A 67 8.61 4.41 -21.98
CA ARG A 67 9.81 4.21 -22.82
C ARG A 67 10.92 5.22 -22.54
N GLU A 68 10.56 6.46 -22.24
CA GLU A 68 11.52 7.57 -22.14
C GLU A 68 12.01 7.86 -20.73
N GLN A 69 11.26 7.43 -19.71
CA GLN A 69 11.63 7.71 -18.32
C GLN A 69 13.00 7.12 -17.96
N ASP A 70 13.73 7.85 -17.13
CA ASP A 70 14.99 7.43 -16.52
C ASP A 70 14.97 7.56 -14.98
N TYR A 71 13.79 7.81 -14.41
CA TYR A 71 13.58 8.11 -13.00
C TYR A 71 12.87 6.99 -12.23
N LEU A 72 12.30 5.98 -12.89
CA LEU A 72 11.79 4.80 -12.22
C LEU A 72 12.99 3.90 -11.90
N ARG A 73 13.28 3.75 -10.60
CA ARG A 73 14.32 2.88 -10.06
C ARG A 73 13.67 1.89 -9.09
N PRO A 74 12.82 0.98 -9.59
CA PRO A 74 12.06 0.10 -8.74
C PRO A 74 12.99 -0.85 -7.97
N ARG A 75 12.73 -1.03 -6.67
CA ARG A 75 13.44 -1.96 -5.80
C ARG A 75 12.41 -2.73 -4.99
N ALA A 76 12.68 -4.02 -4.76
CA ALA A 76 11.77 -4.90 -4.04
C ALA A 76 12.55 -5.80 -3.08
N VAL A 77 12.09 -5.90 -1.83
CA VAL A 77 12.55 -6.92 -0.89
C VAL A 77 11.37 -7.80 -0.52
N LEU A 78 11.61 -9.12 -0.55
CA LEU A 78 10.70 -10.13 -0.06
C LEU A 78 11.39 -10.91 1.05
N GLY A 79 10.66 -11.19 2.13
CA GLY A 79 11.14 -12.07 3.18
C GLY A 79 10.10 -13.09 3.60
N TYR A 80 10.55 -14.32 3.82
CA TYR A 80 9.76 -15.39 4.40
C TYR A 80 10.31 -15.74 5.78
N PHE A 81 9.42 -15.78 6.77
CA PHE A 81 9.81 -16.03 8.16
C PHE A 81 8.87 -17.06 8.80
N PRO A 82 9.39 -17.96 9.66
CA PRO A 82 8.54 -18.77 10.50
C PRO A 82 7.74 -17.87 11.44
N CYS A 83 6.46 -18.16 11.62
CA CYS A 83 5.61 -17.37 12.51
C CYS A 83 4.55 -18.21 13.23
N ASN A 84 3.95 -17.61 14.26
CA ASN A 84 2.72 -18.10 14.87
C ASN A 84 1.87 -16.94 15.35
N SER A 85 0.56 -17.16 15.41
CA SER A 85 -0.36 -16.23 16.05
C SER A 85 -0.40 -16.45 17.57
N ASP A 86 -0.38 -15.33 18.31
CA ASP A 86 -0.54 -15.28 19.77
C ASP A 86 -1.60 -14.21 20.08
N GLY A 87 -2.86 -14.62 20.06
CA GLY A 87 -4.01 -13.71 20.21
C GLY A 87 -4.16 -12.76 19.03
N ASN A 88 -3.70 -11.52 19.18
CA ASN A 88 -3.73 -10.49 18.14
C ASN A 88 -2.36 -10.23 17.51
N ASP A 89 -1.33 -10.86 18.06
CA ASP A 89 0.04 -10.67 17.64
C ASP A 89 0.41 -11.78 16.65
N LEU A 90 1.26 -11.44 15.69
CA LEU A 90 1.99 -12.39 14.89
C LEU A 90 3.45 -12.39 15.37
N VAL A 91 3.83 -13.47 16.02
CA VAL A 91 5.21 -13.69 16.46
C VAL A 91 6.03 -14.14 15.27
N VAL A 92 7.10 -13.42 14.96
CA VAL A 92 8.03 -13.71 13.86
C VAL A 92 9.32 -14.24 14.45
N TYR A 93 9.75 -15.41 13.98
CA TYR A 93 10.92 -16.11 14.50
C TYR A 93 12.12 -16.00 13.58
N ASP A 94 13.31 -16.24 14.14
CA ASP A 94 14.54 -16.39 13.38
C ASP A 94 14.46 -17.69 12.57
N PRO A 95 14.64 -17.65 11.23
CA PRO A 95 14.62 -18.86 10.44
C PRO A 95 15.82 -19.80 10.68
N GLU A 96 16.95 -19.29 11.18
CA GLU A 96 18.11 -20.10 11.55
C GLU A 96 17.96 -20.71 12.96
N ASP A 97 17.23 -20.05 13.85
CA ASP A 97 16.87 -20.55 15.18
C ASP A 97 15.41 -20.23 15.55
N PRO A 98 14.46 -21.12 15.23
CA PRO A 98 13.02 -20.90 15.48
C PRO A 98 12.60 -20.80 16.97
N ALA A 99 13.55 -20.87 17.91
CA ALA A 99 13.34 -20.55 19.31
C ALA A 99 13.51 -19.05 19.63
N VAL A 100 14.14 -18.28 18.73
CA VAL A 100 14.37 -16.84 18.88
C VAL A 100 13.23 -16.07 18.24
N GLU A 101 12.52 -15.28 19.05
CA GLU A 101 11.57 -14.27 18.54
C GLU A 101 12.35 -13.06 18.01
N LEU A 102 12.17 -12.72 16.74
CA LEU A 102 12.74 -11.50 16.14
C LEU A 102 11.87 -10.29 16.45
N GLU A 103 10.56 -10.41 16.19
CA GLU A 103 9.59 -9.32 16.34
C GLU A 103 8.20 -9.88 16.64
N ARG A 104 7.33 -9.02 17.17
CA ARG A 104 5.89 -9.28 17.31
C ARG A 104 5.11 -8.20 16.59
N LEU A 105 4.48 -8.54 15.47
CA LEU A 105 3.61 -7.62 14.71
C LEU A 105 2.22 -7.62 15.35
N VAL A 106 1.71 -6.45 15.72
CA VAL A 106 0.45 -6.30 16.47
C VAL A 106 -0.65 -5.82 15.53
N PHE A 107 -1.77 -6.53 15.52
CA PHE A 107 -2.90 -6.19 14.66
C PHE A 107 -4.17 -5.93 15.48
N PRO A 108 -5.00 -4.94 15.10
CA PRO A 108 -6.26 -4.72 15.77
C PRO A 108 -7.24 -5.86 15.44
N ARG A 109 -8.14 -6.12 16.39
CA ARG A 109 -9.25 -7.05 16.19
C ARG A 109 -10.53 -6.26 15.99
N GLN A 110 -11.32 -6.61 14.97
CA GLN A 110 -12.64 -6.01 14.74
C GLN A 110 -13.45 -5.98 16.03
N SER A 111 -14.14 -4.87 16.29
CA SER A 111 -14.95 -4.72 17.49
C SER A 111 -16.30 -5.45 17.39
N ALA A 112 -16.79 -5.67 16.17
CA ALA A 112 -18.04 -6.35 15.84
C ALA A 112 -17.80 -7.47 14.81
N HIS A 113 -18.87 -7.96 14.19
CA HIS A 113 -18.84 -8.97 13.12
C HIS A 113 -18.16 -10.28 13.56
N ASP A 114 -17.35 -10.87 12.69
CA ASP A 114 -16.64 -12.12 12.96
C ASP A 114 -15.37 -11.91 13.78
N ARG A 115 -15.15 -10.70 14.31
CA ARG A 115 -14.03 -10.36 15.20
C ARG A 115 -12.67 -10.66 14.54
N LEU A 116 -12.53 -10.41 13.24
CA LEU A 116 -11.33 -10.72 12.47
C LEU A 116 -10.11 -9.93 12.96
N CYS A 117 -8.95 -10.57 12.86
CA CYS A 117 -7.62 -10.02 13.03
C CYS A 117 -6.71 -10.68 11.98
N ILE A 118 -5.69 -9.96 11.45
CA ILE A 118 -4.75 -10.53 10.47
C ILE A 118 -4.04 -11.77 11.05
N ALA A 119 -3.73 -11.77 12.34
CA ALA A 119 -3.12 -12.90 13.04
C ALA A 119 -3.97 -14.18 12.98
N ASP A 120 -5.30 -14.08 12.80
CA ASP A 120 -6.18 -15.25 12.73
C ASP A 120 -5.91 -16.13 11.50
N PHE A 121 -5.22 -15.62 10.49
CA PHE A 121 -4.89 -16.34 9.26
C PHE A 121 -3.59 -17.15 9.35
N TYR A 122 -2.96 -17.22 10.53
CA TYR A 122 -1.74 -17.96 10.78
C TYR A 122 -1.92 -18.98 11.91
N ARG A 123 -1.10 -20.05 11.91
CA ARG A 123 -1.13 -21.10 12.94
C ARG A 123 -1.00 -20.52 14.35
N PRO A 124 -1.93 -20.85 15.26
CA PRO A 124 -1.80 -20.52 16.67
C PRO A 124 -0.54 -21.10 17.30
N LEU A 125 0.03 -20.39 18.28
CA LEU A 125 1.23 -20.83 19.00
C LEU A 125 1.06 -22.21 19.68
N ASP A 126 -0.16 -22.54 20.11
CA ASP A 126 -0.49 -23.81 20.75
C ASP A 126 -0.79 -24.96 19.76
N SER A 127 -0.73 -24.70 18.44
CA SER A 127 -0.92 -25.72 17.40
C SER A 127 0.23 -26.73 17.34
N GLY A 128 1.42 -26.36 17.82
CA GLY A 128 2.63 -27.17 17.73
C GLY A 128 3.29 -27.17 16.34
N GLU A 129 2.81 -26.37 15.40
CA GLU A 129 3.33 -26.22 14.04
C GLU A 129 3.67 -24.74 13.76
N ARG A 130 4.80 -24.47 13.10
CA ARG A 130 5.14 -23.11 12.63
C ARG A 130 4.39 -22.82 11.34
N ASP A 131 3.84 -21.63 11.22
CA ASP A 131 3.35 -21.10 9.95
C ASP A 131 4.44 -20.31 9.22
N VAL A 132 4.10 -19.77 8.05
CA VAL A 132 4.95 -18.91 7.23
C VAL A 132 4.26 -17.57 7.01
N VAL A 133 4.98 -16.49 7.29
CA VAL A 133 4.59 -15.14 6.87
C VAL A 133 5.52 -14.64 5.78
N ALA A 134 4.92 -14.07 4.74
CA ALA A 134 5.64 -13.28 3.74
C ALA A 134 5.49 -11.79 4.07
N LEU A 135 6.60 -11.08 4.08
CA LEU A 135 6.67 -9.64 4.26
C LEU A 135 7.33 -9.02 3.03
N GLN A 136 6.78 -7.92 2.53
CA GLN A 136 7.32 -7.18 1.40
C GLN A 136 7.59 -5.72 1.72
N ALA A 137 8.60 -5.17 1.06
CA ALA A 137 8.88 -3.74 0.98
C ALA A 137 9.24 -3.40 -0.47
N VAL A 138 8.57 -2.42 -1.06
CA VAL A 138 8.81 -2.01 -2.44
C VAL A 138 8.90 -0.48 -2.54
N THR A 139 9.60 0.01 -3.56
CA THR A 139 9.67 1.43 -3.90
C THR A 139 9.80 1.61 -5.41
N ALA A 140 9.22 2.68 -5.95
CA ALA A 140 9.43 3.12 -7.33
C ALA A 140 10.76 3.88 -7.51
N GLY A 141 11.45 4.22 -6.42
CA GLY A 141 12.71 4.99 -6.40
C GLY A 141 12.51 6.43 -5.94
N SER A 142 13.52 6.99 -5.27
CA SER A 142 13.49 8.39 -4.77
C SER A 142 13.56 9.41 -5.91
N GLU A 143 14.07 9.01 -7.06
CA GLU A 143 14.20 9.81 -8.27
C GLU A 143 12.83 10.29 -8.78
N VAL A 144 11.74 9.57 -8.51
CA VAL A 144 10.37 10.04 -8.79
C VAL A 144 10.09 11.36 -8.04
N THR A 145 10.38 11.38 -6.74
CA THR A 145 10.20 12.58 -5.90
C THR A 145 11.11 13.72 -6.35
N GLU A 146 12.36 13.41 -6.76
CA GLU A 146 13.30 14.40 -7.28
C GLU A 146 12.81 15.05 -8.58
N VAL A 147 12.28 14.24 -9.51
CA VAL A 147 11.69 14.73 -10.77
C VAL A 147 10.46 15.59 -10.49
N MET A 148 9.58 15.17 -9.59
CA MET A 148 8.41 15.96 -9.19
C MET A 148 8.81 17.33 -8.63
N ALA A 149 9.79 17.38 -7.72
CA ALA A 149 10.30 18.62 -7.14
C ALA A 149 11.01 19.52 -8.16
N ARG A 150 11.60 18.94 -9.22
CA ARG A 150 12.12 19.71 -10.37
C ARG A 150 10.98 20.33 -11.17
N LEU A 151 10.00 19.53 -11.57
CA LEU A 151 8.86 19.98 -12.38
C LEU A 151 8.06 21.08 -11.67
N GLU A 152 7.88 20.97 -10.36
CA GLU A 152 7.25 22.01 -9.54
C GLU A 152 8.01 23.35 -9.61
N ARG A 153 9.34 23.32 -9.46
CA ARG A 153 10.19 24.52 -9.54
C ARG A 153 10.20 25.15 -10.94
N GLU A 154 10.02 24.33 -11.97
CA GLU A 154 9.95 24.78 -13.37
C GLU A 154 8.54 25.27 -13.76
N GLY A 155 7.53 25.02 -12.92
CA GLY A 155 6.14 25.40 -13.17
C GLY A 155 5.39 24.42 -14.08
N GLU A 156 5.95 23.23 -14.31
CA GLU A 156 5.41 22.18 -15.18
C GLU A 156 4.46 21.25 -14.41
N PHE A 157 3.40 21.83 -13.84
CA PHE A 157 2.48 21.13 -12.93
C PHE A 157 1.72 19.96 -13.58
N ALA A 158 1.43 20.06 -14.89
CA ALA A 158 0.76 18.97 -15.61
C ALA A 158 1.66 17.73 -15.71
N ASP A 159 2.93 17.93 -16.06
CA ASP A 159 3.90 16.82 -16.13
C ASP A 159 4.19 16.27 -14.72
N GLN A 160 4.24 17.14 -13.69
CA GLN A 160 4.36 16.69 -12.30
C GLN A 160 3.21 15.77 -11.89
N LEU A 161 1.96 16.09 -12.26
CA LEU A 161 0.79 15.25 -12.01
C LEU A 161 0.93 13.87 -12.67
N PHE A 162 1.34 13.84 -13.94
CA PHE A 162 1.50 12.58 -14.67
C PHE A 162 2.62 11.72 -14.09
N VAL A 163 3.77 12.33 -13.75
CA VAL A 163 4.90 11.63 -13.10
C VAL A 163 4.48 11.08 -11.74
N HIS A 164 3.78 11.86 -10.93
CA HIS A 164 3.27 11.41 -9.63
C HIS A 164 2.34 10.21 -9.79
N GLY A 165 1.35 10.31 -10.68
CA GLY A 165 0.41 9.22 -10.94
C GLY A 165 1.11 7.94 -11.40
N LEU A 166 2.06 8.05 -12.32
CA LEU A 166 2.84 6.90 -12.79
C LEU A 166 3.70 6.31 -11.66
N GLY A 167 4.34 7.14 -10.84
CA GLY A 167 5.15 6.69 -9.70
C GLY A 167 4.34 5.93 -8.65
N VAL A 168 3.15 6.45 -8.28
CA VAL A 168 2.23 5.76 -7.36
C VAL A 168 1.80 4.42 -7.94
N GLN A 169 1.41 4.38 -9.21
CA GLN A 169 0.95 3.15 -9.83
C GLN A 169 2.07 2.13 -10.05
N VAL A 170 3.31 2.57 -10.26
CA VAL A 170 4.46 1.67 -10.29
C VAL A 170 4.73 1.07 -8.91
N ALA A 171 4.60 1.83 -7.82
CA ALA A 171 4.74 1.28 -6.47
C ALA A 171 3.66 0.22 -6.16
N GLU A 172 2.40 0.49 -6.51
CA GLU A 172 1.29 -0.46 -6.35
C GLU A 172 1.43 -1.68 -7.26
N GLY A 173 1.75 -1.48 -8.55
CA GLY A 173 1.98 -2.56 -9.49
C GLY A 173 3.17 -3.42 -9.09
N LEU A 174 4.21 -2.85 -8.47
CA LEU A 174 5.35 -3.59 -7.94
C LEU A 174 4.95 -4.44 -6.73
N ALA A 175 4.08 -3.92 -5.86
CA ALA A 175 3.52 -4.67 -4.74
C ALA A 175 2.63 -5.84 -5.19
N GLU A 176 1.85 -5.64 -6.26
CA GLU A 176 1.01 -6.68 -6.88
C GLU A 176 1.83 -7.73 -7.62
N TRP A 177 2.82 -7.30 -8.41
CA TRP A 177 3.78 -8.21 -9.03
C TRP A 177 4.51 -9.07 -8.00
N LEU A 178 5.02 -8.47 -6.92
CA LEU A 178 5.72 -9.23 -5.90
C LEU A 178 4.77 -10.18 -5.16
N HIS A 179 3.50 -9.82 -4.99
CA HIS A 179 2.48 -10.71 -4.44
C HIS A 179 2.16 -11.88 -5.38
N SER A 180 2.10 -11.65 -6.70
CA SER A 180 1.91 -12.72 -7.68
C SER A 180 3.11 -13.69 -7.69
N GLU A 181 4.33 -13.18 -7.54
CA GLU A 181 5.53 -14.00 -7.33
C GLU A 181 5.43 -14.82 -6.03
N VAL A 182 4.96 -14.24 -4.92
CA VAL A 182 4.73 -15.00 -3.67
C VAL A 182 3.73 -16.12 -3.87
N ARG A 183 2.61 -15.87 -4.58
CA ARG A 183 1.63 -16.91 -4.90
C ARG A 183 2.26 -18.04 -5.70
N ARG A 184 3.07 -17.71 -6.72
CA ARG A 184 3.83 -18.68 -7.54
C ARG A 184 4.84 -19.47 -6.70
N GLU A 185 5.58 -18.80 -5.83
CA GLU A 185 6.64 -19.40 -5.02
C GLU A 185 6.12 -20.33 -3.92
N LEU A 186 4.92 -20.05 -3.39
CA LEU A 186 4.26 -20.88 -2.38
C LEU A 186 3.27 -21.90 -2.96
N ASP A 187 3.25 -22.08 -4.30
CA ASP A 187 2.33 -22.97 -5.01
C ASP A 187 0.84 -22.71 -4.67
N MET A 188 0.48 -21.44 -4.59
CA MET A 188 -0.88 -20.97 -4.31
C MET A 188 -1.68 -20.78 -5.60
N GLU A 189 -3.00 -20.87 -5.50
CA GLU A 189 -3.88 -20.41 -6.58
C GLU A 189 -3.67 -18.91 -6.86
N ALA A 190 -3.87 -18.51 -8.12
CA ALA A 190 -3.52 -17.16 -8.61
C ALA A 190 -4.21 -16.01 -7.85
N ASP A 191 -5.35 -16.28 -7.21
CA ASP A 191 -6.14 -15.34 -6.42
C ASP A 191 -6.29 -15.78 -4.94
N GLN A 192 -5.44 -16.68 -4.47
CA GLN A 192 -5.43 -17.07 -3.06
C GLN A 192 -4.62 -16.08 -2.22
N GLY A 193 -5.01 -15.95 -0.95
CA GLY A 193 -4.30 -15.14 0.04
C GLY A 193 -4.69 -13.67 -0.01
N ARG A 194 -4.06 -12.87 0.84
CA ARG A 194 -4.23 -11.41 0.87
C ARG A 194 -2.95 -10.71 1.30
N ARG A 195 -2.76 -9.52 0.73
CA ARG A 195 -1.71 -8.56 1.07
C ARG A 195 -2.35 -7.39 1.81
N TRP A 196 -1.88 -7.04 3.00
CA TRP A 196 -2.30 -5.81 3.69
C TRP A 196 -1.11 -4.90 3.91
N SER A 197 -1.25 -3.64 3.51
CA SER A 197 -0.28 -2.58 3.78
C SER A 197 -0.68 -1.80 5.04
N TRP A 198 0.31 -1.40 5.84
CA TRP A 198 0.05 -0.62 7.06
C TRP A 198 -0.49 0.77 6.72
N GLY A 199 -1.40 1.26 7.57
CA GLY A 199 -2.19 2.46 7.33
C GLY A 199 -3.60 2.18 6.78
N TYR A 200 -3.83 0.98 6.26
CA TYR A 200 -5.17 0.54 5.79
C TYR A 200 -6.04 0.00 6.92
N PRO A 201 -7.38 -0.11 6.73
CA PRO A 201 -8.32 -0.42 7.81
C PRO A 201 -8.05 -1.70 8.63
N ALA A 202 -7.43 -2.72 8.03
CA ALA A 202 -7.08 -3.98 8.72
C ALA A 202 -5.84 -3.85 9.63
N CYS A 203 -4.92 -2.93 9.32
CA CYS A 203 -3.67 -2.67 10.05
C CYS A 203 -3.30 -1.17 10.02
N PRO A 204 -4.10 -0.30 10.66
CA PRO A 204 -3.97 1.15 10.54
C PRO A 204 -2.77 1.74 11.31
N GLU A 205 -2.15 0.97 12.20
CA GLU A 205 -1.08 1.44 13.08
C GLU A 205 0.26 1.51 12.32
N GLN A 206 0.64 2.71 11.89
CA GLN A 206 1.85 2.92 11.09
C GLN A 206 3.15 2.73 11.89
N SER A 207 3.13 2.84 13.22
CA SER A 207 4.33 2.59 14.03
C SER A 207 4.86 1.15 13.91
N GLU A 208 4.01 0.20 13.51
CA GLU A 208 4.43 -1.17 13.20
C GLU A 208 5.42 -1.25 12.02
N HIS A 209 5.50 -0.22 11.16
CA HIS A 209 6.52 -0.14 10.12
C HIS A 209 7.92 -0.32 10.68
N GLU A 210 8.25 0.22 11.87
CA GLU A 210 9.60 0.09 12.44
C GLU A 210 10.06 -1.37 12.56
N LYS A 211 9.14 -2.28 12.90
CA LYS A 211 9.43 -3.72 13.07
C LYS A 211 9.68 -4.37 11.72
N VAL A 212 8.78 -4.14 10.77
CA VAL A 212 8.87 -4.69 9.40
C VAL A 212 10.12 -4.17 8.69
N TYR A 213 10.41 -2.89 8.90
CA TYR A 213 11.57 -2.19 8.38
C TYR A 213 12.89 -2.84 8.83
N ARG A 214 12.97 -3.29 10.09
CA ARG A 214 14.10 -4.07 10.62
C ARG A 214 14.16 -5.49 10.06
N LEU A 215 13.02 -6.20 10.01
CA LEU A 215 12.93 -7.55 9.46
C LEU A 215 13.41 -7.60 8.00
N LEU A 216 13.04 -6.60 7.20
CA LEU A 216 13.31 -6.58 5.76
C LEU A 216 14.57 -5.83 5.32
N ASP A 217 15.30 -5.12 6.18
CA ASP A 217 16.34 -4.18 5.73
C ASP A 217 15.81 -3.17 4.73
N ALA A 218 14.65 -2.59 5.02
CA ALA A 218 14.11 -1.55 4.16
C ALA A 218 15.12 -0.42 3.82
N PRO A 219 16.08 -0.01 4.71
CA PRO A 219 17.17 0.90 4.32
C PRO A 219 18.04 0.39 3.18
N GLY A 220 18.21 -0.93 3.06
CA GLY A 220 18.97 -1.58 2.01
C GLY A 220 18.43 -1.27 0.62
N ILE A 221 17.11 -1.05 0.49
CA ILE A 221 16.47 -0.57 -0.74
C ILE A 221 16.25 0.94 -0.82
N GLY A 222 16.86 1.70 0.09
CA GLY A 222 16.81 3.17 0.08
C GLY A 222 15.56 3.76 0.70
N LEU A 223 14.75 2.94 1.39
CA LEU A 223 13.63 3.46 2.16
C LEU A 223 14.13 4.23 3.40
N THR A 224 13.31 5.15 3.89
CA THR A 224 13.41 5.79 5.21
C THR A 224 12.04 5.82 5.89
N LEU A 225 12.03 6.07 7.20
CA LEU A 225 10.81 6.36 7.94
C LEU A 225 10.85 7.81 8.46
N THR A 226 9.76 8.54 8.25
CA THR A 226 9.56 9.86 8.86
C THR A 226 9.36 9.71 10.38
N GLY A 227 9.39 10.84 11.10
CA GLY A 227 9.04 10.86 12.53
C GLY A 227 7.60 10.42 12.84
N GLY A 228 6.72 10.41 11.84
CA GLY A 228 5.36 9.87 11.93
C GLY A 228 5.22 8.43 11.44
N TYR A 229 6.34 7.72 11.19
CA TYR A 229 6.38 6.35 10.67
C TYR A 229 5.84 6.17 9.24
N ALA A 230 5.59 7.25 8.50
CA ALA A 230 5.35 7.17 7.06
C ALA A 230 6.65 6.76 6.34
N VAL A 231 6.51 5.93 5.31
CA VAL A 231 7.63 5.42 4.52
C VAL A 231 7.98 6.43 3.44
N GLU A 232 9.29 6.63 3.24
CA GLU A 232 9.83 7.51 2.21
C GLU A 232 10.77 6.72 1.28
N PRO A 233 10.77 6.99 -0.04
CA PRO A 233 9.91 7.95 -0.74
C PRO A 233 8.44 7.53 -0.71
N GLU A 234 7.51 8.48 -0.91
CA GLU A 234 6.06 8.26 -0.82
C GLU A 234 5.57 7.16 -1.78
N GLN A 235 6.25 6.98 -2.92
CA GLN A 235 5.96 5.91 -3.88
C GLN A 235 6.59 4.58 -3.43
N SER A 236 6.22 4.15 -2.23
CA SER A 236 6.70 2.94 -1.58
C SER A 236 5.61 2.32 -0.71
N THR A 237 5.66 1.01 -0.51
CA THR A 237 4.73 0.32 0.39
C THR A 237 5.41 -0.84 1.10
N LEU A 238 5.00 -1.07 2.35
CA LEU A 238 5.36 -2.26 3.12
C LEU A 238 4.07 -3.02 3.38
N ALA A 239 4.11 -4.33 3.20
CA ALA A 239 2.93 -5.16 3.37
C ALA A 239 3.25 -6.53 3.96
N ILE A 240 2.25 -7.08 4.65
CA ILE A 240 2.19 -8.47 5.08
C ILE A 240 1.32 -9.26 4.11
N ILE A 241 1.74 -10.48 3.78
CA ILE A 241 1.02 -11.38 2.89
C ILE A 241 0.71 -12.68 3.65
N ALA A 242 -0.58 -13.01 3.75
CA ALA A 242 -1.03 -14.31 4.24
C ALA A 242 -1.34 -15.23 3.06
N HIS A 243 -0.83 -16.46 3.11
CA HIS A 243 -1.12 -17.51 2.12
C HIS A 243 -2.52 -18.15 2.32
N HIS A 244 -3.12 -17.92 3.48
CA HIS A 244 -4.34 -18.61 3.91
C HIS A 244 -5.53 -18.35 2.96
N PRO A 245 -6.24 -19.39 2.48
CA PRO A 245 -7.29 -19.22 1.47
C PRO A 245 -8.55 -18.49 1.95
N GLN A 246 -8.80 -18.43 3.26
CA GLN A 246 -9.89 -17.62 3.82
C GLN A 246 -9.46 -16.17 4.14
N ALA A 247 -8.21 -15.80 3.84
CA ALA A 247 -7.76 -14.42 4.01
C ALA A 247 -8.60 -13.49 3.13
N VAL A 248 -9.04 -12.35 3.68
CA VAL A 248 -9.87 -11.35 2.99
C VAL A 248 -9.48 -9.95 3.40
N TYR A 249 -9.77 -8.97 2.54
CA TYR A 249 -9.81 -7.58 3.00
C TYR A 249 -10.96 -7.40 4.00
N PHE A 250 -10.68 -6.66 5.06
CA PHE A 250 -11.67 -6.31 6.08
C PHE A 250 -11.26 -4.99 6.73
N GLY A 251 -12.21 -4.30 7.34
CA GLY A 251 -11.96 -3.13 8.16
C GLY A 251 -12.49 -3.34 9.58
N MET A 252 -12.27 -2.37 10.46
CA MET A 252 -12.77 -2.45 11.83
C MET A 252 -14.31 -2.57 11.93
N LYS A 253 -15.03 -2.17 10.87
CA LYS A 253 -16.49 -2.15 10.75
C LYS A 253 -17.04 -2.87 9.49
N SER A 254 -16.21 -3.59 8.73
CA SER A 254 -16.61 -4.24 7.47
C SER A 254 -15.86 -5.55 7.27
N GLY A 255 -16.41 -6.48 6.48
CA GLY A 255 -15.83 -7.81 6.24
C GLY A 255 -16.40 -8.91 7.15
N ARG A 256 -16.34 -10.15 6.64
CA ARG A 256 -16.76 -11.39 7.29
C ARG A 256 -15.76 -12.48 6.94
N LEU A 257 -15.60 -13.47 7.82
CA LEU A 257 -14.81 -14.64 7.49
C LEU A 257 -15.54 -15.48 6.43
N PRO A 258 -14.93 -15.74 5.27
CA PRO A 258 -15.50 -16.64 4.28
C PRO A 258 -15.63 -18.06 4.83
N LYS A 259 -16.61 -18.84 4.35
CA LYS A 259 -16.75 -20.25 4.75
C LYS A 259 -15.70 -21.17 4.11
N GLN A 260 -15.20 -20.79 2.94
CA GLN A 260 -14.21 -21.52 2.14
C GLN A 260 -13.20 -20.50 1.60
N THR A 261 -12.56 -20.76 0.46
CA THR A 261 -11.65 -19.82 -0.18
C THR A 261 -12.38 -18.53 -0.60
N ALA A 262 -11.73 -17.39 -0.40
CA ALA A 262 -12.17 -16.11 -0.98
C ALA A 262 -11.16 -15.65 -2.04
N PRO A 263 -11.56 -15.60 -3.32
CA PRO A 263 -10.66 -15.14 -4.38
C PRO A 263 -10.31 -13.67 -4.17
N ASP A 264 -9.05 -13.34 -4.42
CA ASP A 264 -8.55 -11.98 -4.53
C ASP A 264 -8.91 -11.34 -5.87
N GLN A 265 -8.98 -10.02 -5.87
CA GLN A 265 -9.04 -9.26 -7.11
C GLN A 265 -7.61 -9.00 -7.55
N VAL A 266 -7.18 -9.69 -8.60
CA VAL A 266 -5.81 -9.58 -9.14
C VAL A 266 -5.83 -8.78 -10.43
N ILE A 267 -4.86 -7.88 -10.59
CA ILE A 267 -4.73 -7.01 -11.77
C ILE A 267 -4.28 -7.86 -12.96
N ALA A 268 -3.11 -8.49 -12.84
CA ALA A 268 -2.60 -9.42 -13.83
C ALA A 268 -3.07 -10.85 -13.51
N ASP A 269 -4.27 -11.22 -13.96
CA ASP A 269 -4.77 -12.59 -13.78
C ASP A 269 -4.20 -13.51 -14.89
N PRO A 270 -3.34 -14.50 -14.59
CA PRO A 270 -2.80 -15.42 -15.61
C PRO A 270 -3.89 -16.29 -16.27
N ARG A 271 -5.08 -16.37 -15.68
CA ARG A 271 -6.23 -17.10 -16.22
C ARG A 271 -7.01 -16.27 -17.25
N ARG A 272 -6.83 -14.94 -17.25
CA ARG A 272 -7.46 -14.04 -18.22
C ARG A 272 -6.57 -13.95 -19.47
N ARG A 273 -7.21 -13.83 -20.63
CA ARG A 273 -6.52 -13.56 -21.91
C ARG A 273 -6.23 -12.07 -22.13
N ALA A 274 -6.89 -11.21 -21.35
CA ALA A 274 -6.92 -9.77 -21.53
C ALA A 274 -6.17 -9.05 -20.41
N GLY A 275 -5.39 -8.04 -20.79
CA GLY A 275 -4.58 -7.20 -19.92
C GLY A 275 -3.55 -6.42 -20.73
N HIS A 276 -3.01 -5.35 -20.15
CA HIS A 276 -1.91 -4.58 -20.74
C HIS A 276 -0.57 -5.25 -20.46
N ARG A 277 0.37 -5.14 -21.41
CA ARG A 277 1.72 -5.75 -21.28
C ARG A 277 2.73 -5.07 -22.19
N VAL A 278 4.01 -5.27 -21.90
CA VAL A 278 5.12 -4.93 -22.81
C VAL A 278 5.58 -6.21 -23.50
N GLY A 279 5.66 -6.20 -24.84
CA GLY A 279 6.24 -7.30 -25.62
C GLY A 279 7.77 -7.24 -25.68
N ASP A 280 8.40 -8.34 -26.08
CA ASP A 280 9.87 -8.46 -26.17
C ASP A 280 10.54 -7.39 -27.06
N ASP A 281 9.79 -6.78 -27.97
CA ASP A 281 10.23 -5.71 -28.87
C ASP A 281 9.98 -4.29 -28.31
N GLY A 282 9.49 -4.18 -27.07
CA GLY A 282 9.11 -2.92 -26.43
C GLY A 282 7.75 -2.37 -26.91
N THR A 283 6.98 -3.14 -27.69
CA THR A 283 5.62 -2.77 -28.07
C THR A 283 4.69 -2.95 -26.86
N ILE A 284 4.01 -1.88 -26.48
CA ILE A 284 3.00 -1.90 -25.41
C ILE A 284 1.66 -2.29 -26.04
N TRP A 285 1.00 -3.25 -25.43
CA TRP A 285 -0.34 -3.67 -25.79
C TRP A 285 -1.30 -3.24 -24.71
N PHE A 286 -2.40 -2.61 -25.10
CA PHE A 286 -3.58 -2.40 -24.26
C PHE A 286 -4.67 -3.32 -24.79
N ASP A 287 -5.34 -4.06 -23.90
CA ASP A 287 -6.49 -4.86 -24.27
C ASP A 287 -7.77 -4.08 -23.92
N ASP A 288 -8.56 -3.74 -24.94
CA ASP A 288 -9.75 -2.88 -24.81
C ASP A 288 -10.86 -3.53 -23.97
N ASP A 289 -10.87 -4.86 -23.84
CA ASP A 289 -11.89 -5.57 -23.06
C ASP A 289 -11.66 -5.46 -21.53
N ALA A 290 -10.47 -5.05 -21.09
CA ALA A 290 -10.15 -4.89 -19.66
C ALA A 290 -10.92 -3.73 -19.01
N ASP A 291 -11.11 -2.62 -19.73
CA ASP A 291 -11.78 -1.42 -19.24
C ASP A 291 -13.29 -1.66 -19.01
N SER A 292 -13.90 -2.58 -19.78
CA SER A 292 -15.33 -2.95 -19.65
C SER A 292 -15.65 -3.71 -18.36
N TYR A 293 -14.66 -4.41 -17.80
CA TYR A 293 -14.79 -5.14 -16.55
C TYR A 293 -14.82 -4.19 -15.35
N GLU A 294 -14.15 -3.04 -15.44
CA GLU A 294 -14.09 -2.08 -14.34
C GLU A 294 -15.29 -1.14 -14.26
N ASP A 295 -15.96 -0.85 -15.39
CA ASP A 295 -17.29 -0.24 -15.34
C ASP A 295 -18.28 -1.15 -14.59
N SER A 296 -18.18 -2.48 -14.77
CA SER A 296 -18.97 -3.45 -13.98
C SER A 296 -18.52 -3.55 -12.51
N ARG A 297 -17.25 -3.25 -12.20
CA ARG A 297 -16.70 -3.13 -10.85
C ARG A 297 -17.27 -1.91 -10.14
N GLU A 298 -17.30 -0.73 -10.78
CA GLU A 298 -17.93 0.48 -10.24
C GLU A 298 -19.44 0.29 -10.00
N GLU A 299 -20.14 -0.40 -10.91
CA GLU A 299 -21.56 -0.73 -10.73
C GLU A 299 -21.77 -1.74 -9.57
N ALA A 300 -20.96 -2.79 -9.48
CA ALA A 300 -21.07 -3.79 -8.40
C ALA A 300 -20.66 -3.25 -7.02
N ILE A 301 -19.70 -2.30 -6.98
CA ILE A 301 -19.27 -1.56 -5.78
C ILE A 301 -20.35 -0.55 -5.36
N ALA A 302 -21.06 0.07 -6.32
CA ALA A 302 -22.19 0.95 -6.01
C ALA A 302 -23.44 0.19 -5.52
N GLU A 303 -23.62 -1.07 -5.92
CA GLU A 303 -24.74 -1.92 -5.49
C GLU A 303 -24.50 -2.59 -4.11
N ASN A 304 -23.25 -2.81 -3.70
CA ASN A 304 -22.90 -3.34 -2.38
C ASN A 304 -22.47 -2.21 -1.43
N ASP A 305 -23.39 -1.76 -0.59
CA ASP A 305 -23.23 -0.91 0.60
C ASP A 305 -22.15 0.21 0.52
N PRO A 306 -22.53 1.50 0.34
CA PRO A 306 -21.60 2.61 0.06
C PRO A 306 -20.55 2.91 1.16
N GLU A 307 -20.58 2.24 2.32
CA GLU A 307 -19.52 2.33 3.34
C GLU A 307 -18.29 1.45 3.03
N GLU A 308 -18.36 0.46 2.12
CA GLU A 308 -17.20 -0.35 1.70
C GLU A 308 -16.27 0.41 0.73
N VAL A 309 -16.83 1.34 -0.05
CA VAL A 309 -16.17 1.99 -1.20
C VAL A 309 -15.12 3.02 -0.80
N VAL A 310 -15.25 3.63 0.37
CA VAL A 310 -14.38 4.76 0.80
C VAL A 310 -13.00 4.27 1.28
N ALA A 311 -12.85 2.97 1.56
CA ALA A 311 -11.60 2.41 2.07
C ALA A 311 -10.53 2.16 0.99
N GLU A 312 -10.92 1.89 -0.26
CA GLU A 312 -9.99 1.53 -1.33
C GLU A 312 -9.50 2.73 -2.16
N ALA A 313 -10.25 3.83 -2.24
CA ALA A 313 -9.92 4.96 -3.12
C ALA A 313 -9.31 6.19 -2.42
N ASP A 314 -9.47 6.35 -1.10
CA ASP A 314 -9.05 7.55 -0.34
C ASP A 314 -7.98 7.24 0.74
N GLY A 315 -7.26 6.11 0.61
CA GLY A 315 -6.48 5.52 1.71
C GLY A 315 -4.96 5.62 1.66
N ALA A 316 -4.34 6.25 0.65
CA ALA A 316 -2.92 6.61 0.75
C ALA A 316 -2.82 7.88 1.61
N PRO A 317 -2.02 7.92 2.69
CA PRO A 317 -1.81 9.17 3.41
C PRO A 317 -1.08 10.12 2.44
N ALA A 318 -1.79 11.14 1.96
CA ALA A 318 -1.17 12.24 1.25
C ALA A 318 -0.09 12.84 2.15
N GLY A 319 1.17 12.63 1.78
CA GLY A 319 2.33 13.23 2.44
C GLY A 319 2.39 14.72 2.13
N ALA A 320 1.49 15.52 2.71
CA ALA A 320 1.53 16.96 2.62
C ALA A 320 1.64 17.57 4.03
N GLY A 321 2.86 17.62 4.54
CA GLY A 321 3.21 18.47 5.66
C GLY A 321 2.96 19.93 5.29
N ARG A 322 1.81 20.47 5.70
CA ARG A 322 1.56 21.91 5.66
C ARG A 322 2.24 22.54 6.87
N GLU A 323 3.48 22.97 6.70
CA GLU A 323 4.13 23.90 7.62
C GLU A 323 3.38 25.24 7.59
N GLU A 324 2.62 25.55 8.64
CA GLU A 324 2.18 26.91 8.90
C GLU A 324 3.34 27.69 9.54
N ASN A 325 4.02 28.50 8.73
CA ASN A 325 5.02 29.45 9.21
C ASN A 325 4.60 30.90 8.99
N GLY A 326 4.43 31.62 10.11
CA GLY A 326 4.64 33.06 10.27
C GLY A 326 3.44 33.96 9.92
N SER A 327 3.19 35.10 10.56
CA SER A 327 3.87 35.86 11.61
C SER A 327 3.02 37.14 11.82
N GLY A 328 3.05 37.77 13.00
CA GLY A 328 2.43 39.09 13.15
C GLY A 328 2.09 39.51 14.58
N THR A 329 3.05 40.16 15.21
CA THR A 329 3.06 40.71 16.57
C THR A 329 2.24 41.99 16.79
N ASP A 330 1.92 42.20 18.08
CA ASP A 330 1.92 43.47 18.84
C ASP A 330 0.68 44.39 18.95
N ALA A 331 0.09 44.32 20.16
CA ALA A 331 0.14 45.34 21.22
C ALA A 331 -0.76 46.62 21.21
N THR A 332 -1.44 46.74 22.37
CA THR A 332 -1.64 47.92 23.25
C THR A 332 -2.93 48.77 23.26
N ASN A 333 -3.30 49.07 24.53
CA ASN A 333 -4.17 50.11 25.14
C ASN A 333 -5.61 49.69 25.49
N GLY A 334 -6.13 49.90 26.71
CA GLY A 334 -5.61 50.53 27.92
C GLY A 334 -6.75 50.90 28.90
N ALA A 335 -6.45 50.88 30.20
CA ALA A 335 -7.17 51.48 31.35
C ALA A 335 -8.58 50.92 31.73
N GLY A 336 -8.97 50.79 33.00
CA GLY A 336 -8.45 51.39 34.23
C GLY A 336 -8.94 50.71 35.52
N ARG A 337 -8.28 51.12 36.60
CA ARG A 337 -8.18 50.58 37.97
C ARG A 337 -9.39 50.88 38.87
N SER A 338 -9.54 50.13 39.96
CA SER A 338 -9.44 50.69 41.34
C SER A 338 -9.47 49.60 42.43
N GLY A 339 -8.54 49.66 43.38
CA GLY A 339 -8.58 48.86 44.61
C GLY A 339 -7.22 48.71 45.29
N ALA A 340 -6.78 49.74 46.01
CA ALA A 340 -5.71 49.71 47.02
C ALA A 340 -6.26 50.46 48.26
N PRO A 341 -5.72 50.29 49.50
CA PRO A 341 -4.33 50.66 49.80
C PRO A 341 -3.59 49.76 50.80
N VAL A 342 -2.26 49.90 50.77
CA VAL A 342 -1.30 49.43 51.79
C VAL A 342 -0.89 50.63 52.65
N GLY A 343 -0.73 50.38 53.96
CA GLY A 343 0.37 50.90 54.78
C GLY A 343 0.40 52.39 55.11
N GLY A 344 0.34 52.70 56.41
CA GLY A 344 0.64 54.02 56.95
C GLY A 344 2.09 54.17 57.42
N ARG A 345 2.42 55.45 57.72
CA ARG A 345 3.59 55.99 58.46
C ARG A 345 4.89 56.04 57.64
N ASP A 346 5.68 57.12 57.57
CA ASP A 346 5.98 58.25 58.46
C ASP A 346 6.12 59.59 57.66
N GLU A 347 5.58 60.73 58.14
CA GLU A 347 6.26 61.91 58.76
C GLU A 347 7.35 62.60 57.91
N GLU A 348 7.08 63.79 57.33
CA GLU A 348 7.40 65.14 57.86
C GLU A 348 6.69 66.23 57.03
#